data_AF-A0A0A9CM07-F1
#
_entry.id   AF-A0A0A9CM07-F1
#
_cell.length_a   1.000
_cell.length_b   1.000
_cell.length_c   1.000
_cell.angle_alpha   90.00
_cell.angle_beta   90.00
_cell.angle_gamma   90.00
#
_symmetry.space_group_name_H-M   'P 1'
#
loop_
_entity.id
_entity.type
_entity.pdbx_description
1 polymer ?
#
loop_
_entity_poly.entity_id
_entity_poly.type
_entity_poly.pdbx_seq_one_letter_code
_entity_poly.pdbx_strand_id
1 'polypeptide(L)'
;MRGDLERANSVLPSIPKEHHNSVAHFLESRGMLEEALEIATDPNYRFDLAVQLGSLEVAKEIAVEVRSESKWKQLGELAMSTGKLKMAEDCLFQATDISGLLLLYSSLGDAEGITKLASVAKEQGKNNVAFLCLFMLGQLEECLQLLVDSNRIPEAALMARSYLPSKVSDIVSAWKKDLQKVTC
;
A
#
# COMPACT_ATOMS: atom_id res chain seq x y z
N MET A 1 44.42 -0.56 -6.58
CA MET A 1 43.26 -0.20 -5.75
C MET A 1 42.42 -1.40 -5.30
N ARG A 2 42.20 -2.45 -6.11
CA ARG A 2 41.50 -3.68 -5.65
C ARG A 2 42.18 -4.46 -4.50
N GLY A 3 43.51 -4.37 -4.37
CA GLY A 3 44.26 -5.10 -3.32
C GLY A 3 44.18 -4.52 -1.91
N ASP A 4 43.71 -3.28 -1.74
CA ASP A 4 43.56 -2.67 -0.40
C ASP A 4 42.22 -3.03 0.25
N LEU A 5 41.25 -3.49 -0.55
CA LEU A 5 39.89 -3.82 -0.11
C LEU A 5 39.83 -5.18 0.60
N GLU A 6 40.55 -6.18 0.08
CA GLU A 6 40.71 -7.48 0.74
C GLU A 6 41.46 -7.34 2.08
N ARG A 7 42.47 -6.46 2.12
CA ARG A 7 43.16 -6.13 3.37
C ARG A 7 42.25 -5.40 4.35
N ALA A 8 41.45 -4.44 3.90
CA ALA A 8 40.47 -3.76 4.74
C ALA A 8 39.44 -4.74 5.31
N ASN A 9 38.95 -5.69 4.51
CA ASN A 9 38.02 -6.72 4.96
C ASN A 9 38.62 -7.65 6.01
N SER A 10 39.93 -7.92 5.95
CA SER A 10 40.61 -8.69 7.00
C SER A 10 40.71 -7.94 8.35
N VAL A 11 40.59 -6.61 8.33
CA VAL A 11 40.68 -5.73 9.51
C VAL A 11 39.28 -5.37 10.05
N LEU A 12 38.22 -5.48 9.24
CA LEU A 12 36.82 -5.24 9.68
C LEU A 12 36.45 -5.92 11.01
N PRO A 13 36.83 -7.18 11.31
CA PRO A 13 36.49 -7.83 12.58
C PRO A 13 37.16 -7.20 13.82
N SER A 14 38.21 -6.39 13.63
CA SER A 14 38.92 -5.72 14.71
C SER A 14 38.29 -4.38 15.13
N ILE A 15 37.31 -3.89 14.36
CA ILE A 15 36.61 -2.65 14.62
C ILE A 15 35.49 -2.91 15.64
N PRO A 16 35.33 -2.08 16.69
CA PRO A 16 34.18 -2.17 17.58
C PRO A 16 32.86 -1.99 16.84
N LYS A 17 31.84 -2.77 17.22
CA LYS A 17 30.48 -2.70 16.63
C LYS A 17 29.87 -1.30 16.66
N GLU A 18 30.28 -0.47 17.61
CA GLU A 18 29.85 0.93 17.75
C GLU A 18 30.21 1.80 16.54
N HIS A 19 31.30 1.48 15.83
CA HIS A 19 31.75 2.24 14.67
C HIS A 19 31.32 1.63 13.32
N HIS A 20 30.65 0.47 13.32
CA HIS A 20 30.27 -0.23 12.09
C HIS A 20 29.35 0.61 11.20
N ASN A 21 28.38 1.33 11.78
CA ASN A 21 27.51 2.22 10.99
C ASN A 21 28.29 3.39 10.36
N SER A 22 29.32 3.92 11.04
CA SER A 22 30.18 4.96 10.47
C SER A 22 31.04 4.44 9.31
N VAL A 23 31.52 3.20 9.40
CA VAL A 23 32.23 2.53 8.30
C VAL A 23 31.28 2.28 7.14
N ALA A 24 30.05 1.84 7.41
CA ALA A 24 29.05 1.62 6.37
C ALA A 24 28.66 2.93 5.64
N HIS A 25 28.48 4.05 6.34
CA HIS A 25 28.31 5.37 5.70
C HIS A 25 29.52 5.80 4.86
N PHE A 26 30.73 5.49 5.31
CA PHE A 26 31.92 5.74 4.50
C PHE A 26 31.91 4.92 3.21
N LEU A 27 31.54 3.64 3.28
CA LEU A 27 31.44 2.76 2.10
C LEU A 27 30.31 3.20 1.16
N GLU A 28 29.16 3.62 1.69
CA GLU A 28 28.07 4.23 0.92
C GLU A 28 28.57 5.46 0.14
N SER A 29 29.31 6.36 0.79
CA SER A 29 29.88 7.55 0.13
C SER A 29 30.89 7.22 -0.98
N ARG A 30 31.45 6.00 -0.97
CA ARG A 30 32.36 5.48 -2.00
C ARG A 30 31.64 4.69 -3.09
N GLY A 31 30.31 4.53 -3.00
CA GLY A 31 29.49 3.77 -3.95
C GLY A 31 29.52 2.25 -3.73
N MET A 32 30.06 1.79 -2.59
CA MET A 32 30.18 0.38 -2.23
C MET A 32 29.00 -0.04 -1.35
N LEU A 33 27.82 -0.10 -1.97
CA LEU A 33 26.57 -0.31 -1.24
C LEU A 33 26.41 -1.75 -0.73
N GLU A 34 26.92 -2.75 -1.46
CA GLU A 34 26.85 -4.16 -1.05
C GLU A 34 27.66 -4.40 0.23
N GLU A 35 28.89 -3.90 0.27
CA GLU A 35 29.75 -4.01 1.44
C GLU A 35 29.24 -3.15 2.62
N ALA A 36 28.65 -1.98 2.33
CA ALA A 36 28.00 -1.16 3.35
C ALA A 36 26.83 -1.92 4.03
N LEU A 37 26.04 -2.66 3.25
CA LEU A 37 24.91 -3.44 3.76
C LEU A 37 25.35 -4.60 4.67
N GLU A 38 26.47 -5.26 4.36
CA GLU A 38 27.02 -6.35 5.19
C GLU A 38 27.50 -5.85 6.55
N ILE A 39 28.12 -4.66 6.58
CA ILE A 39 28.71 -4.09 7.80
C ILE A 39 27.67 -3.37 8.66
N ALA A 40 26.64 -2.79 8.03
CA ALA A 40 25.59 -2.06 8.73
C ALA A 40 24.88 -2.95 9.76
N THR A 41 24.79 -2.45 10.99
CA THR A 41 24.13 -3.15 12.11
C THR A 41 22.74 -2.60 12.39
N ASP A 42 22.47 -1.35 12.03
CA ASP A 42 21.18 -0.71 12.26
C ASP A 42 20.12 -1.17 11.23
N PRO A 43 18.95 -1.69 11.66
CA PRO A 43 17.91 -2.17 10.74
C PRO A 43 17.28 -1.07 9.88
N ASN A 44 17.27 0.19 10.32
CA ASN A 44 16.75 1.28 9.49
C ASN A 44 17.72 1.60 8.36
N TYR A 45 18.98 1.76 8.71
CA TYR A 45 20.01 2.05 7.74
C TYR A 45 20.22 0.91 6.73
N ARG A 46 20.19 -0.35 7.20
CA ARG A 46 20.22 -1.53 6.30
C ARG A 46 19.05 -1.55 5.33
N PHE A 47 17.85 -1.14 5.75
CA PHE A 47 16.69 -1.07 4.86
C PHE A 47 16.92 -0.04 3.76
N ASP A 48 17.41 1.16 4.11
CA ASP A 48 17.68 2.21 3.13
C ASP A 48 18.74 1.77 2.11
N LEU A 49 19.82 1.13 2.58
CA LEU A 49 20.84 0.54 1.70
C LEU A 49 20.28 -0.57 0.80
N ALA A 50 19.44 -1.46 1.32
CA ALA A 50 18.82 -2.52 0.54
C ALA A 50 17.86 -1.98 -0.54
N VAL A 51 17.12 -0.91 -0.22
CA VAL A 51 16.26 -0.19 -1.18
C VAL A 51 17.11 0.50 -2.25
N GLN A 52 18.21 1.16 -1.89
CA GLN A 52 19.13 1.79 -2.85
C GLN A 52 19.76 0.76 -3.81
N LEU A 53 20.11 -0.43 -3.31
CA LEU A 53 20.64 -1.54 -4.10
C LEU A 53 19.59 -2.20 -5.02
N GLY A 54 18.29 -1.99 -4.76
CA GLY A 54 17.23 -2.75 -5.43
C GLY A 54 17.10 -4.20 -4.92
N SER A 55 17.73 -4.53 -3.78
CA SER A 55 17.69 -5.84 -3.13
C SER A 55 16.39 -6.02 -2.35
N LEU A 56 15.31 -6.23 -3.09
CA LEU A 56 13.93 -6.27 -2.58
C LEU A 56 13.69 -7.39 -1.56
N GLU A 57 14.32 -8.55 -1.73
CA GLU A 57 14.20 -9.70 -0.82
C GLU A 57 14.77 -9.36 0.57
N VAL A 58 15.96 -8.77 0.61
CA VAL A 58 16.60 -8.33 1.86
C VAL A 58 15.81 -7.20 2.51
N ALA A 59 15.33 -6.25 1.70
CA ALA A 59 14.48 -5.16 2.20
C ALA A 59 13.16 -5.68 2.80
N LYS A 60 12.56 -6.74 2.22
CA LYS A 60 11.36 -7.40 2.76
C LYS A 60 11.62 -8.03 4.12
N GLU A 61 12.72 -8.78 4.27
CA GLU A 61 13.09 -9.41 5.54
C GLU A 61 13.24 -8.35 6.64
N ILE A 62 13.95 -7.26 6.36
CA ILE A 62 14.13 -6.15 7.31
C ILE A 62 12.81 -5.44 7.61
N ALA A 63 11.93 -5.25 6.62
CA ALA A 63 10.61 -4.64 6.82
C ALA A 63 9.71 -5.48 7.74
N VAL A 64 9.80 -6.82 7.68
CA VAL A 64 9.11 -7.74 8.59
C VAL A 64 9.59 -7.58 10.04
N GLU A 65 10.89 -7.36 10.25
CA GLU A 65 11.45 -7.12 11.58
C GLU A 65 11.04 -5.77 12.15
N VAL A 66 11.12 -4.71 11.34
CA VAL A 66 10.86 -3.33 11.79
C VAL A 66 9.37 -3.02 11.91
N ARG A 67 8.50 -3.74 11.17
CA ARG A 67 7.03 -3.61 11.20
C ARG A 67 6.52 -2.16 11.06
N SER A 68 7.15 -1.39 10.18
CA SER A 68 6.77 0.00 9.93
C SER A 68 5.98 0.12 8.63
N GLU A 69 4.79 0.72 8.69
CA GLU A 69 3.93 0.98 7.53
C GLU A 69 4.63 1.82 6.45
N SER A 70 5.40 2.84 6.85
CA SER A 70 6.12 3.70 5.91
C SER A 70 7.14 2.91 5.07
N LYS A 71 7.82 1.94 5.69
CA LYS A 71 8.79 1.10 4.99
C LYS A 71 8.12 0.11 4.06
N TRP A 72 7.00 -0.47 4.48
CA TRP A 72 6.20 -1.33 3.61
C TRP A 72 5.70 -0.57 2.37
N LYS A 73 5.30 0.69 2.54
CA LYS A 73 4.91 1.55 1.43
C LYS A 73 6.08 1.81 0.47
N GLN A 74 7.23 2.22 0.99
CA GLN A 74 8.44 2.47 0.18
C GLN A 74 8.90 1.20 -0.57
N LEU A 75 8.85 0.04 0.09
CA LEU A 75 9.15 -1.25 -0.54
C LEU A 75 8.13 -1.61 -1.61
N GLY A 76 6.85 -1.35 -1.37
CA GLY A 76 5.77 -1.55 -2.34
C GLY A 76 5.97 -0.70 -3.60
N GLU A 77 6.33 0.58 -3.44
CA GLU A 77 6.64 1.48 -4.56
C GLU A 77 7.83 0.98 -5.38
N LEU A 78 8.90 0.51 -4.73
CA LEU A 78 10.05 -0.08 -5.40
C LEU A 78 9.71 -1.42 -6.09
N ALA A 79 8.89 -2.27 -5.45
CA ALA A 79 8.43 -3.52 -6.04
C ALA A 79 7.54 -3.27 -7.28
N MET A 80 6.73 -2.21 -7.26
CA MET A 80 5.95 -1.78 -8.43
C MET A 80 6.84 -1.29 -9.56
N SER A 81 7.84 -0.44 -9.28
CA SER A 81 8.73 0.11 -10.32
C SER A 81 9.62 -0.94 -10.98
N THR A 82 9.98 -2.00 -10.24
CA THR A 82 10.75 -3.15 -10.74
C THR A 82 9.89 -4.22 -11.42
N GLY A 83 8.56 -4.10 -11.37
CA GLY A 83 7.62 -5.06 -11.97
C GLY A 83 7.38 -6.33 -11.14
N LYS A 84 7.82 -6.39 -9.88
CA LYS A 84 7.55 -7.53 -8.97
C LYS A 84 6.16 -7.41 -8.33
N LEU A 85 5.11 -7.57 -9.13
CA LEU A 85 3.72 -7.28 -8.73
C LEU A 85 3.23 -8.07 -7.51
N LYS A 86 3.57 -9.36 -7.40
CA LYS A 86 3.20 -10.19 -6.23
C LYS A 86 3.80 -9.65 -4.93
N MET A 87 5.04 -9.19 -5.00
CA MET A 87 5.70 -8.61 -3.83
C MET A 87 5.11 -7.24 -3.50
N ALA A 88 4.77 -6.45 -4.52
CA ALA A 88 4.07 -5.17 -4.32
C ALA A 88 2.72 -5.37 -3.63
N GLU A 89 1.94 -6.36 -4.03
CA GLU A 89 0.66 -6.72 -3.38
C GLU A 89 0.85 -7.02 -1.89
N ASP A 90 1.77 -7.93 -1.56
CA ASP A 90 2.09 -8.27 -0.17
C ASP A 90 2.47 -7.01 0.64
N CYS A 91 3.34 -6.16 0.08
CA CYS A 91 3.83 -4.96 0.75
C CYS A 91 2.71 -3.94 0.97
N LEU A 92 1.85 -3.72 -0.02
CA LEU A 92 0.71 -2.79 0.08
C LEU A 92 -0.35 -3.29 1.06
N PHE A 93 -0.54 -4.62 1.14
CA PHE A 93 -1.42 -5.23 2.14
C PHE A 93 -0.90 -5.00 3.56
N GLN A 94 0.40 -5.21 3.79
CA GLN A 94 1.04 -4.94 5.08
C GLN A 94 1.06 -3.44 5.42
N ALA A 95 1.19 -2.57 4.42
CA ALA A 95 1.12 -1.12 4.59
C ALA A 95 -0.31 -0.60 4.82
N THR A 96 -1.34 -1.44 4.71
CA THR A 96 -2.76 -1.05 4.69
C THR A 96 -3.09 0.03 3.65
N ASP A 97 -2.32 0.09 2.55
CA ASP A 97 -2.52 1.05 1.47
C ASP A 97 -3.58 0.55 0.49
N ILE A 98 -4.84 0.75 0.88
CA ILE A 98 -6.02 0.40 0.07
C ILE A 98 -5.99 1.12 -1.29
N SER A 99 -5.43 2.33 -1.39
CA SER A 99 -5.42 3.07 -2.66
C SER A 99 -4.42 2.46 -3.64
N GLY A 100 -3.25 2.05 -3.14
CA GLY A 100 -2.27 1.30 -3.93
C GLY A 100 -2.81 -0.06 -4.37
N LEU A 101 -3.46 -0.80 -3.46
CA LEU A 101 -4.10 -2.09 -3.80
C LEU A 101 -5.19 -1.93 -4.86
N LEU A 102 -6.00 -0.87 -4.76
CA LEU A 102 -7.05 -0.57 -5.74
C LEU A 102 -6.45 -0.35 -7.13
N LEU A 103 -5.40 0.46 -7.22
CA LEU A 103 -4.69 0.69 -8.47
C LEU A 103 -4.11 -0.62 -9.04
N LEU A 104 -3.49 -1.44 -8.19
CA LEU A 104 -2.89 -2.70 -8.60
C LEU A 104 -3.94 -3.67 -9.14
N TYR A 105 -5.01 -3.95 -8.37
CA TYR A 105 -6.03 -4.91 -8.77
C TYR A 105 -6.86 -4.44 -9.96
N SER A 106 -7.20 -3.14 -10.04
CA SER A 106 -7.90 -2.58 -11.20
C SER A 106 -7.06 -2.68 -12.47
N SER A 107 -5.75 -2.44 -12.39
CA SER A 107 -4.85 -2.56 -13.54
C SER A 107 -4.66 -4.00 -13.99
N LEU A 108 -4.71 -4.95 -13.06
CA LEU A 108 -4.64 -6.38 -13.34
C LEU A 108 -5.97 -6.99 -13.81
N GLY A 109 -7.09 -6.30 -13.56
CA GLY A 109 -8.43 -6.85 -13.79
C GLY A 109 -8.78 -8.00 -12.83
N ASP A 110 -8.19 -8.01 -11.62
CA ASP A 110 -8.42 -9.06 -10.62
C ASP A 110 -9.73 -8.80 -9.86
N ALA A 111 -10.80 -9.47 -10.29
CA ALA A 111 -12.11 -9.36 -9.65
C ALA A 111 -12.13 -9.88 -8.21
N GLU A 112 -11.36 -10.93 -7.89
CA GLU A 112 -11.32 -11.49 -6.54
C GLU A 112 -10.60 -10.53 -5.58
N GLY A 113 -9.47 -9.97 -6.01
CA GLY A 113 -8.73 -8.94 -5.28
C GLY A 113 -9.59 -7.71 -5.00
N ILE A 114 -10.32 -7.21 -6.01
CA ILE A 114 -11.23 -6.06 -5.85
C ILE A 114 -12.37 -6.37 -4.87
N THR A 115 -12.92 -7.59 -4.89
CA THR A 115 -14.00 -7.99 -3.97
C THR A 115 -13.53 -7.99 -2.52
N LYS A 116 -12.35 -8.56 -2.25
CA LYS A 116 -11.73 -8.53 -0.91
C LYS A 116 -11.39 -7.10 -0.48
N LEU A 117 -10.90 -6.28 -1.41
CA LEU A 117 -10.59 -4.89 -1.13
C LEU A 117 -11.84 -4.08 -0.78
N ALA A 118 -12.98 -4.37 -1.43
CA ALA A 118 -14.25 -3.71 -1.15
C ALA A 118 -14.72 -3.95 0.30
N SER A 119 -14.62 -5.19 0.80
CA SER A 119 -15.00 -5.51 2.17
C SER A 119 -14.07 -4.84 3.19
N VAL A 120 -12.75 -4.92 2.96
CA VAL A 120 -11.74 -4.26 3.83
C VAL A 120 -11.93 -2.74 3.82
N ALA A 121 -12.19 -2.12 2.67
CA ALA A 121 -12.43 -0.69 2.57
C ALA A 121 -13.71 -0.27 3.30
N LYS A 122 -14.77 -1.09 3.27
CA LYS A 122 -16.01 -0.85 4.00
C LYS A 122 -15.79 -0.94 5.51
N GLU A 123 -15.04 -1.94 5.99
CA GLU A 123 -14.68 -2.09 7.40
C GLU A 123 -13.82 -0.93 7.93
N GLN A 124 -12.90 -0.42 7.10
CA GLN A 124 -12.08 0.76 7.43
C GLN A 124 -12.83 2.09 7.26
N GLY A 125 -14.10 2.09 6.85
CA GLY A 125 -14.89 3.29 6.61
C GLY A 125 -14.48 4.10 5.37
N LYS A 126 -13.64 3.55 4.50
CA LYS A 126 -13.24 4.17 3.21
C LYS A 126 -14.30 3.91 2.13
N ASN A 127 -15.46 4.53 2.34
CA ASN A 127 -16.65 4.33 1.50
C ASN A 127 -16.44 4.69 0.02
N ASN A 128 -15.55 5.64 -0.28
CA ASN A 128 -15.17 6.00 -1.66
C ASN A 128 -14.47 4.85 -2.40
N VAL A 129 -13.51 4.19 -1.75
CA VAL A 129 -12.78 3.07 -2.35
C VAL A 129 -13.70 1.85 -2.45
N ALA A 130 -14.47 1.56 -1.40
CA ALA A 130 -15.47 0.49 -1.43
C ALA A 130 -16.49 0.69 -2.57
N PHE A 131 -16.99 1.92 -2.77
CA PHE A 131 -17.89 2.24 -3.88
C PHE A 131 -17.24 1.95 -5.24
N LEU A 132 -16.00 2.41 -5.46
CA LEU A 132 -15.32 2.19 -6.74
C LEU A 132 -15.08 0.70 -7.00
N CYS A 133 -14.68 -0.07 -5.98
CA CYS A 133 -14.53 -1.52 -6.10
C CYS A 133 -15.84 -2.19 -6.52
N LEU A 134 -16.94 -1.92 -5.80
CA LEU A 134 -18.25 -2.49 -6.09
C LEU A 134 -18.78 -2.07 -7.47
N PHE A 135 -18.52 -0.82 -7.87
CA PHE A 135 -18.92 -0.29 -9.17
C PHE A 135 -18.16 -0.98 -10.32
N MET A 136 -16.85 -1.18 -10.17
CA MET A 136 -16.05 -1.93 -11.16
C MET A 136 -16.49 -3.39 -11.28
N LEU A 137 -16.94 -4.01 -10.19
CA LEU A 137 -17.49 -5.37 -10.18
C LEU A 137 -18.92 -5.46 -10.75
N GLY A 138 -19.57 -4.32 -11.02
CA GLY A 138 -20.96 -4.27 -11.48
C GLY A 138 -22.00 -4.58 -10.41
N GLN A 139 -21.61 -4.56 -9.12
CA GLN A 139 -22.52 -4.79 -7.99
C GLN A 139 -23.30 -3.51 -7.64
N LEU A 140 -24.20 -3.12 -8.52
CA LEU A 140 -24.94 -1.86 -8.45
C LEU A 140 -25.85 -1.74 -7.22
N GLU A 141 -26.45 -2.84 -6.78
CA GLU A 141 -27.32 -2.87 -5.60
C GLU A 141 -26.53 -2.56 -4.31
N GLU A 142 -25.33 -3.14 -4.18
CA GLU A 142 -24.45 -2.87 -3.03
C GLU A 142 -23.90 -1.45 -3.04
N CYS A 143 -23.58 -0.91 -4.22
CA CYS A 143 -23.20 0.50 -4.36
C CYS A 143 -24.31 1.43 -3.87
N LEU A 144 -25.56 1.12 -4.26
CA LEU A 144 -26.72 1.91 -3.85
C LEU A 144 -26.92 1.83 -2.33
N GLN A 145 -26.82 0.64 -1.75
CA GLN A 145 -26.91 0.43 -0.32
C GLN A 145 -25.81 1.20 0.44
N LEU A 146 -24.57 1.18 -0.06
CA LEU A 146 -23.46 1.90 0.54
C LEU A 146 -23.67 3.43 0.55
N LEU A 147 -24.28 3.99 -0.49
CA LEU A 147 -24.64 5.41 -0.53
C LEU A 147 -25.77 5.75 0.46
N VAL A 148 -26.77 4.88 0.58
CA VAL A 148 -27.85 5.03 1.56
C VAL A 148 -27.32 4.94 2.99
N ASP A 149 -26.47 3.94 3.28
CA ASP A 149 -25.82 3.75 4.58
C ASP A 149 -24.92 4.94 4.95
N SER A 150 -24.29 5.57 3.96
CA SER A 150 -23.49 6.80 4.12
C SER A 150 -24.33 8.08 4.23
N ASN A 151 -25.66 7.98 4.30
CA ASN A 151 -26.62 9.08 4.30
C ASN A 151 -26.52 10.01 3.06
N ARG A 152 -26.02 9.49 1.93
CA ARG A 152 -25.90 10.20 0.65
C ARG A 152 -27.05 9.85 -0.29
N ILE A 153 -28.27 10.05 0.21
CA ILE A 153 -29.51 9.68 -0.48
C ILE A 153 -29.70 10.40 -1.84
N PRO A 154 -29.35 11.69 -2.01
CA PRO A 154 -29.44 12.34 -3.32
C PRO A 154 -28.52 11.71 -4.38
N GLU A 155 -27.30 11.33 -4.00
CA GLU A 155 -26.35 10.63 -4.88
C GLU A 155 -26.86 9.23 -5.22
N ALA A 156 -27.43 8.53 -4.24
CA ALA A 156 -28.10 7.24 -4.45
C ALA A 156 -29.25 7.35 -5.46
N ALA A 157 -30.07 8.40 -5.38
CA ALA A 157 -31.17 8.64 -6.32
C ALA A 157 -30.67 8.88 -7.75
N LEU A 158 -29.58 9.64 -7.89
CA LEU A 158 -28.95 9.90 -9.19
C LEU A 158 -28.35 8.61 -9.80
N MET A 159 -27.68 7.81 -8.97
CA MET A 159 -27.13 6.52 -9.37
C MET A 159 -28.25 5.55 -9.79
N ALA A 160 -29.30 5.41 -8.99
CA ALA A 160 -30.45 4.57 -9.32
C ALA A 160 -31.08 5.00 -10.65
N ARG A 161 -31.25 6.30 -10.90
CA ARG A 161 -31.81 6.78 -12.17
C ARG A 161 -30.98 6.39 -13.38
N SER A 162 -29.66 6.35 -13.22
CA SER A 162 -28.73 6.13 -14.34
C SER A 162 -28.46 4.64 -14.60
N TYR A 163 -28.33 3.85 -13.53
CA TYR A 163 -27.87 2.45 -13.62
C TYR A 163 -28.89 1.42 -13.11
N LEU A 164 -29.85 1.81 -12.25
CA LEU A 164 -30.83 0.89 -11.67
C LEU A 164 -32.25 1.52 -11.57
N PRO A 165 -32.92 1.80 -12.71
CA PRO A 165 -34.16 2.57 -12.74
C PRO A 165 -35.31 1.98 -11.90
N SER A 166 -35.30 0.66 -11.71
CA SER A 166 -36.28 -0.07 -10.90
C SER A 166 -36.31 0.35 -9.43
N LYS A 167 -35.18 0.80 -8.86
CA LYS A 167 -35.06 1.21 -7.45
C LYS A 167 -35.26 2.70 -7.22
N VAL A 168 -35.47 3.49 -8.28
CA VAL A 168 -35.59 4.96 -8.18
C VAL A 168 -36.75 5.38 -7.29
N SER A 169 -37.92 4.75 -7.44
CA SER A 169 -39.11 5.08 -6.65
C SER A 169 -38.87 4.94 -5.14
N ASP A 170 -38.18 3.86 -4.75
CA ASP A 170 -37.88 3.56 -3.34
C ASP A 170 -36.92 4.60 -2.75
N ILE A 171 -35.84 4.92 -3.48
CA ILE A 171 -34.81 5.86 -3.02
C ILE A 171 -35.33 7.30 -3.00
N VAL A 172 -36.11 7.72 -4.00
CA VAL A 172 -36.73 9.05 -4.01
C VAL A 172 -37.73 9.19 -2.86
N SER A 173 -38.46 8.13 -2.52
CA SER A 173 -39.34 8.12 -1.35
C SER A 173 -38.55 8.25 -0.05
N ALA A 174 -37.40 7.58 0.07
CA ALA A 174 -36.48 7.74 1.20
C ALA A 174 -35.93 9.18 1.27
N TRP A 175 -35.56 9.77 0.14
CA TRP A 175 -35.07 11.14 0.07
C TRP A 175 -36.11 12.17 0.52
N LYS A 176 -37.37 12.02 0.07
CA LYS A 176 -38.48 12.89 0.51
C LYS A 176 -38.68 12.82 2.03
N LYS A 177 -38.61 11.62 2.62
CA LYS A 177 -38.71 11.43 4.07
C LYS A 177 -37.56 12.09 4.82
N ASP A 178 -36.35 12.02 4.27
CA ASP A 178 -35.18 12.65 4.88
C ASP A 178 -35.27 14.18 4.87
N LEU A 179 -35.67 14.77 3.72
CA LEU A 179 -35.90 16.20 3.61
C LEU A 179 -36.96 16.71 4.62
N GLN A 180 -38.05 15.94 4.83
CA GLN A 180 -39.09 16.29 5.80
C GLN A 180 -38.60 16.36 7.24
N LYS A 181 -37.50 15.67 7.61
CA LYS A 181 -36.92 15.75 8.95
C LYS A 181 -36.12 17.04 9.18
N VAL A 182 -35.62 17.66 8.12
CA VAL A 182 -34.78 18.86 8.20
C VAL A 182 -35.63 20.15 8.22
N THR A 183 -36.85 20.09 7.68
CA THR A 183 -37.75 21.24 7.55
C THR A 183 -38.65 21.49 8.78
N CYS A 184 -38.44 20.75 9.88
CA CYS A 184 -39.12 20.92 11.17
C CYS A 184 -38.11 21.30 12.25
#